data_AF-A0A0S8KI61-F1
#
_entry.id   AF-A0A0S8KI61-F1
#
_cell.length_a   1.000
_cell.length_b   1.000
_cell.length_c   1.000
_cell.angle_alpha   90.00
_cell.angle_beta   90.00
_cell.angle_gamma   90.00
#
_symmetry.space_group_name_H-M   'P 1'
#
loop_
_entity.id
_entity.type
_entity.pdbx_description
1 polymer ?
#
loop_
_entity_poly.entity_id
_entity_poly.type
_entity_poly.pdbx_seq_one_letter_code
_entity_poly.pdbx_strand_id
1 'polypeptide(L)'
;MVNPDDFVRSMGADTTRAYLMFIGPWDAGGPWSSRGIEGVYRFLHRAWDVVTAKPGSFAEQPTDKEIATLRRITHKTIRKVTDDMEAFRFNTMIAALMEFNNYLLKAKQTPVVQSDAWREAVRTLILLLAPSAPHLAEELWQRIGEPYSVHNQPWPQWDEAAAADEVVTLVVQVNGKVRDRLSVPVGISEEQAQELALGSPKVQRHTANKSVVKIVYVPEQVINIVVK
;
A
#
# COMPACT_ATOMS: atom_id res chain seq x y z
N MET A 1 3.62 -32.33 12.31
CA MET A 1 3.72 -32.23 10.84
C MET A 1 2.48 -31.50 10.36
N VAL A 2 2.64 -30.47 9.54
CA VAL A 2 1.51 -29.73 8.93
C VAL A 2 1.27 -30.35 7.56
N ASN A 3 0.08 -30.89 7.30
CA ASN A 3 -0.25 -31.46 5.99
C ASN A 3 -0.85 -30.36 5.09
N PRO A 4 -0.19 -29.97 3.98
CA PRO A 4 -0.70 -28.94 3.06
C PRO A 4 -2.08 -29.29 2.48
N ASP A 5 -2.38 -30.57 2.27
CA ASP A 5 -3.64 -31.01 1.64
C ASP A 5 -4.88 -30.60 2.43
N ASP A 6 -4.79 -30.57 3.77
CA ASP A 6 -5.91 -30.20 4.62
C ASP A 6 -6.25 -28.70 4.46
N PHE A 7 -5.22 -27.85 4.29
CA PHE A 7 -5.39 -26.42 4.05
C PHE A 7 -5.85 -26.12 2.62
N VAL A 8 -5.33 -26.85 1.63
CA VAL A 8 -5.80 -26.71 0.25
C VAL A 8 -7.28 -27.08 0.15
N ARG A 9 -7.73 -28.16 0.81
CA ARG A 9 -9.15 -28.55 0.83
C ARG A 9 -10.06 -27.54 1.54
N SER A 10 -9.60 -26.94 2.63
CA SER A 10 -10.43 -26.05 3.47
C SER A 10 -10.39 -24.58 3.06
N MET A 11 -9.25 -24.10 2.54
CA MET A 11 -8.99 -22.68 2.27
C MET A 11 -8.59 -22.41 0.81
N GLY A 12 -8.37 -23.44 0.00
CA GLY A 12 -7.96 -23.34 -1.40
C GLY A 12 -6.44 -23.28 -1.62
N ALA A 13 -6.04 -23.62 -2.84
CA ALA A 13 -4.63 -23.63 -3.26
C ALA A 13 -4.00 -22.24 -3.21
N ASP A 14 -4.72 -21.20 -3.65
CA ASP A 14 -4.21 -19.83 -3.69
C ASP A 14 -3.90 -19.27 -2.30
N THR A 15 -4.79 -19.50 -1.33
CA THR A 15 -4.55 -19.13 0.07
C THR A 15 -3.27 -19.77 0.59
N THR A 16 -3.10 -21.06 0.34
CA THR A 16 -1.94 -21.82 0.81
C THR A 16 -0.66 -21.31 0.16
N ARG A 17 -0.67 -21.08 -1.17
CA ARG A 17 0.47 -20.52 -1.92
C ARG A 17 0.85 -19.12 -1.45
N ALA A 18 -0.12 -18.21 -1.40
CA ALA A 18 0.10 -16.84 -0.96
C ALA A 18 0.58 -16.79 0.50
N TYR A 19 0.12 -17.70 1.36
CA TYR A 19 0.61 -17.79 2.73
C TYR A 19 2.07 -18.25 2.81
N LEU A 20 2.46 -19.27 2.04
CA LEU A 20 3.86 -19.69 1.98
C LEU A 20 4.78 -18.57 1.45
N MET A 21 4.29 -17.75 0.54
CA MET A 21 4.98 -16.55 0.06
C MET A 21 5.05 -15.42 1.12
N PHE A 22 4.12 -15.41 2.09
CA PHE A 22 3.97 -14.33 3.06
C PHE A 22 4.59 -14.60 4.44
N ILE A 23 4.76 -15.88 4.80
CA ILE A 23 5.10 -16.33 6.15
C ILE A 23 6.42 -15.79 6.70
N GLY A 24 7.35 -15.40 5.83
CA GLY A 24 8.64 -14.83 6.19
C GLY A 24 9.48 -14.50 4.96
N PRO A 25 10.72 -14.02 5.15
CA PRO A 25 11.68 -13.84 4.07
C PRO A 25 11.89 -15.16 3.32
N TRP A 26 12.04 -15.09 1.99
CA TRP A 26 12.12 -16.28 1.14
C TRP A 26 13.32 -17.19 1.48
N ASP A 27 14.44 -16.59 1.84
CA ASP A 27 15.71 -17.27 2.18
C ASP A 27 15.75 -17.80 3.62
N ALA A 28 15.01 -17.19 4.53
CA ALA A 28 14.97 -17.57 5.94
C ALA A 28 13.76 -18.45 6.30
N GLY A 29 12.71 -18.44 5.48
CA GLY A 29 11.41 -19.01 5.80
C GLY A 29 10.73 -18.30 6.97
N GLY A 30 9.77 -18.99 7.59
CA GLY A 30 9.07 -18.52 8.77
C GLY A 30 8.37 -19.65 9.52
N PRO A 31 8.12 -19.51 10.83
CA PRO A 31 7.40 -20.52 11.59
C PRO A 31 5.94 -20.59 11.14
N TRP A 32 5.42 -21.81 10.94
CA TRP A 32 4.01 -22.03 10.62
C TRP A 32 3.07 -21.39 11.65
N SER A 33 2.04 -20.70 11.17
CA SER A 33 1.04 -19.99 11.97
C SER A 33 -0.35 -20.11 11.36
N SER A 34 -1.23 -20.87 12.01
CA SER A 34 -2.63 -21.03 11.58
C SER A 34 -3.39 -19.69 11.54
N ARG A 35 -3.06 -18.75 12.44
CA ARG A 35 -3.65 -17.39 12.39
C ARG A 35 -3.14 -16.58 11.20
N GLY A 36 -1.90 -16.84 10.76
CA GLY A 36 -1.30 -16.18 9.61
C GLY A 36 -2.02 -16.53 8.31
N ILE A 37 -2.27 -17.83 8.08
CA ILE A 37 -2.97 -18.29 6.88
C ILE A 37 -4.42 -17.79 6.82
N GLU A 38 -5.12 -17.72 7.96
CA GLU A 38 -6.46 -17.10 8.02
C GLU A 38 -6.45 -15.62 7.59
N GLY A 39 -5.37 -14.90 7.89
CA GLY A 39 -5.19 -13.51 7.44
C GLY A 39 -5.11 -13.41 5.91
N VAL A 40 -4.37 -14.32 5.28
CA VAL A 40 -4.26 -14.41 3.82
C VAL A 40 -5.59 -14.83 3.19
N TYR A 41 -6.28 -15.80 3.79
CA TYR A 41 -7.62 -16.22 3.36
C TYR A 41 -8.60 -15.04 3.32
N ARG A 42 -8.67 -14.27 4.42
CA ARG A 42 -9.51 -13.06 4.50
C ARG A 42 -9.08 -11.98 3.50
N PHE A 43 -7.78 -11.84 3.24
CA PHE A 43 -7.30 -10.91 2.23
C PHE A 43 -7.79 -11.29 0.83
N LEU A 44 -7.67 -12.55 0.41
CA LEU A 44 -8.12 -12.99 -0.90
C LEU A 44 -9.65 -12.86 -1.07
N HIS A 45 -10.43 -13.14 -0.02
CA HIS A 45 -11.88 -12.84 -0.01
C HIS A 45 -12.18 -11.36 -0.19
N ARG A 46 -11.42 -10.48 0.47
CA ARG A 46 -11.61 -9.03 0.30
C ARG A 46 -11.19 -8.56 -1.10
N ALA A 47 -10.17 -9.15 -1.71
CA ALA A 47 -9.80 -8.88 -3.10
C ALA A 47 -10.91 -9.31 -4.07
N TRP A 48 -11.53 -10.47 -3.81
CA TRP A 48 -12.73 -10.89 -4.53
C TRP A 48 -13.85 -9.85 -4.42
N ASP A 49 -14.12 -9.34 -3.21
CA ASP A 49 -15.17 -8.35 -2.98
C ASP A 49 -14.87 -7.00 -3.64
N VAL A 50 -13.60 -6.57 -3.69
CA VAL A 50 -13.18 -5.35 -4.41
C VAL A 50 -13.61 -5.41 -5.87
N VAL A 51 -13.48 -6.57 -6.52
CA VAL A 51 -13.80 -6.74 -7.94
C VAL A 51 -15.29 -7.03 -8.18
N THR A 52 -15.88 -7.93 -7.39
CA THR A 52 -17.19 -8.52 -7.72
C THR A 52 -18.38 -7.84 -7.06
N ALA A 53 -18.22 -7.24 -5.88
CA ALA A 53 -19.32 -6.54 -5.24
C ALA A 53 -19.73 -5.32 -6.08
N LYS A 54 -21.03 -5.00 -6.14
CA LYS A 54 -21.47 -3.80 -6.85
C LYS A 54 -20.82 -2.57 -6.20
N PRO A 55 -20.18 -1.67 -6.96
CA PRO A 55 -19.71 -0.41 -6.41
C PRO A 55 -20.89 0.42 -5.91
N GLY A 56 -20.61 1.39 -5.03
CA GLY A 56 -21.62 2.36 -4.63
C GLY A 56 -22.15 3.14 -5.85
N SER A 57 -23.41 3.58 -5.77
CA SER A 57 -23.99 4.50 -6.75
C SER A 57 -23.81 5.92 -6.24
N PHE A 58 -23.11 6.75 -7.01
CA PHE A 58 -22.81 8.14 -6.65
C PHE A 58 -23.40 9.07 -7.71
N ALA A 59 -24.06 10.15 -7.26
CA ALA A 59 -24.56 11.19 -8.16
C ALA A 59 -23.44 12.13 -8.63
N GLU A 60 -22.43 12.33 -7.78
CA GLU A 60 -21.27 13.16 -8.04
C GLU A 60 -20.28 12.44 -8.96
N GLN A 61 -19.54 13.23 -9.74
CA GLN A 61 -18.40 12.74 -10.50
C GLN A 61 -17.13 12.78 -9.65
N PRO A 62 -16.18 11.87 -9.88
CA PRO A 62 -14.91 11.92 -9.18
C PRO A 62 -14.12 13.18 -9.50
N THR A 63 -13.50 13.74 -8.47
CA THR A 63 -12.61 14.88 -8.61
C THR A 63 -11.26 14.48 -9.21
N ASP A 64 -10.59 15.42 -9.90
CA ASP A 64 -9.24 15.19 -10.43
C ASP A 64 -8.25 14.73 -9.34
N LYS A 65 -8.42 15.25 -8.12
CA LYS A 65 -7.59 14.87 -6.97
C LYS A 65 -7.81 13.42 -6.55
N GLU A 66 -9.05 12.94 -6.51
CA GLU A 66 -9.35 11.53 -6.20
C GLU A 66 -8.77 10.60 -7.25
N ILE A 67 -8.94 10.96 -8.54
CA ILE A 67 -8.39 10.20 -9.68
C ILE A 67 -6.86 10.15 -9.58
N ALA A 68 -6.21 11.31 -9.41
CA ALA A 68 -4.74 11.39 -9.29
C ALA A 68 -4.20 10.60 -8.09
N THR A 69 -4.90 10.66 -6.96
CA THR A 69 -4.51 9.91 -5.75
C THR A 69 -4.59 8.39 -5.99
N LEU A 70 -5.68 7.91 -6.60
CA LEU A 70 -5.83 6.50 -6.94
C LEU A 70 -4.75 6.04 -7.92
N ARG A 71 -4.52 6.79 -9.01
CA ARG A 71 -3.46 6.47 -9.99
C ARG A 71 -2.08 6.40 -9.33
N ARG A 72 -1.74 7.36 -8.46
CA ARG A 72 -0.48 7.35 -7.71
C ARG A 72 -0.31 6.07 -6.90
N ILE A 73 -1.33 5.68 -6.15
CA ILE A 73 -1.27 4.47 -5.32
C ILE A 73 -1.16 3.21 -6.19
N THR A 74 -1.88 3.14 -7.31
CA THR A 74 -1.77 2.05 -8.28
C THR A 74 -0.34 1.93 -8.82
N HIS A 75 0.23 3.02 -9.36
CA HIS A 75 1.58 2.99 -9.95
C HIS A 75 2.69 2.73 -8.90
N LYS A 76 2.56 3.27 -7.68
CA LYS A 76 3.46 2.91 -6.58
C LYS A 76 3.38 1.44 -6.21
N THR A 77 2.19 0.87 -6.21
CA THR A 77 2.00 -0.56 -5.93
C THR A 77 2.64 -1.41 -7.03
N ILE A 78 2.46 -1.06 -8.30
CA ILE A 78 3.13 -1.73 -9.42
C ILE A 78 4.64 -1.71 -9.23
N ARG A 79 5.25 -0.54 -8.99
CA ARG A 79 6.69 -0.41 -8.75
C ARG A 79 7.14 -1.29 -7.59
N LYS A 80 6.49 -1.15 -6.42
CA LYS A 80 6.85 -1.89 -5.19
C LYS A 80 6.76 -3.41 -5.37
N VAL A 81 5.68 -3.89 -5.99
CA VAL A 81 5.45 -5.32 -6.22
C VAL A 81 6.44 -5.87 -7.24
N THR A 82 6.75 -5.10 -8.29
CA THR A 82 7.77 -5.47 -9.28
C THR A 82 9.14 -5.60 -8.63
N ASP A 83 9.59 -4.56 -7.92
CA ASP A 83 10.90 -4.55 -7.24
C ASP A 83 11.02 -5.69 -6.22
N ASP A 84 9.94 -5.99 -5.48
CA ASP A 84 9.93 -7.08 -4.52
C ASP A 84 9.94 -8.45 -5.18
N MET A 85 9.23 -8.62 -6.28
CA MET A 85 9.20 -9.88 -7.02
C MET A 85 10.57 -10.20 -7.60
N GLU A 86 11.24 -9.20 -8.20
CA GLU A 86 12.61 -9.33 -8.71
C GLU A 86 13.63 -9.62 -7.61
N ALA A 87 13.44 -9.02 -6.43
CA ALA A 87 14.30 -9.23 -5.26
C ALA A 87 13.90 -10.44 -4.39
N PHE A 88 12.96 -11.28 -4.82
CA PHE A 88 12.43 -12.43 -4.05
C PHE A 88 11.89 -12.07 -2.65
N ARG A 89 11.42 -10.83 -2.46
CA ARG A 89 10.81 -10.33 -1.21
C ARG A 89 9.30 -10.53 -1.22
N PHE A 90 8.86 -11.78 -1.38
CA PHE A 90 7.44 -12.11 -1.54
C PHE A 90 6.56 -11.72 -0.34
N ASN A 91 7.12 -11.73 0.87
CA ASN A 91 6.38 -11.32 2.06
C ASN A 91 6.01 -9.83 2.02
N THR A 92 6.93 -8.96 1.61
CA THR A 92 6.64 -7.53 1.45
C THR A 92 5.80 -7.25 0.21
N MET A 93 5.91 -8.08 -0.82
CA MET A 93 5.06 -8.04 -2.01
C MET A 93 3.58 -8.26 -1.63
N ILE A 94 3.29 -9.33 -0.88
CA ILE A 94 1.93 -9.63 -0.41
C ILE A 94 1.43 -8.54 0.55
N ALA A 95 2.30 -8.00 1.41
CA ALA A 95 1.93 -6.88 2.27
C ALA A 95 1.51 -5.63 1.46
N ALA A 96 2.25 -5.29 0.41
CA ALA A 96 1.90 -4.18 -0.49
C ALA A 96 0.55 -4.41 -1.19
N LEU A 97 0.25 -5.65 -1.62
CA LEU A 97 -1.04 -6.00 -2.20
C LEU A 97 -2.19 -5.92 -1.18
N MET A 98 -1.95 -6.31 0.08
CA MET A 98 -2.93 -6.13 1.15
C MET A 98 -3.24 -4.65 1.41
N GLU A 99 -2.20 -3.80 1.43
CA GLU A 99 -2.35 -2.35 1.58
C GLU A 99 -3.11 -1.73 0.41
N PHE A 100 -2.78 -2.12 -0.83
CA PHE A 100 -3.48 -1.66 -2.02
C PHE A 100 -4.95 -2.07 -1.99
N ASN A 101 -5.24 -3.34 -1.69
CA ASN A 101 -6.60 -3.83 -1.52
C ASN A 101 -7.37 -3.06 -0.43
N ASN A 102 -6.74 -2.76 0.71
CA ASN A 102 -7.35 -1.96 1.77
C ASN A 102 -7.71 -0.55 1.29
N TYR A 103 -6.86 0.06 0.45
CA TYR A 103 -7.15 1.35 -0.17
C TYR A 103 -8.33 1.24 -1.14
N LEU A 104 -8.34 0.23 -2.02
CA LEU A 104 -9.41 0.02 -3.00
C LEU A 104 -10.77 -0.22 -2.34
N LEU A 105 -10.83 -0.95 -1.22
CA LEU A 105 -12.07 -1.10 -0.45
C LEU A 105 -12.66 0.25 0.00
N LYS A 106 -11.81 1.22 0.36
CA LYS A 106 -12.25 2.57 0.76
C LYS A 106 -12.62 3.39 -0.47
N ALA A 107 -11.79 3.38 -1.51
CA ALA A 107 -12.06 4.05 -2.78
C ALA A 107 -13.36 3.55 -3.43
N LYS A 108 -13.74 2.29 -3.22
CA LYS A 108 -15.02 1.72 -3.67
C LYS A 108 -16.26 2.42 -3.09
N GLN A 109 -16.08 3.15 -2.00
CA GLN A 109 -17.12 3.92 -1.33
C GLN A 109 -17.11 5.41 -1.73
N THR A 110 -16.43 5.78 -2.81
CA THR A 110 -16.40 7.16 -3.32
C THR A 110 -16.73 7.19 -4.82
N PRO A 111 -17.03 8.38 -5.39
CA PRO A 111 -17.30 8.54 -6.83
C PRO A 111 -16.19 8.03 -7.76
N VAL A 112 -14.96 7.81 -7.26
CA VAL A 112 -13.80 7.36 -8.07
C VAL A 112 -14.06 6.03 -8.78
N VAL A 113 -15.00 5.21 -8.30
CA VAL A 113 -15.44 3.98 -8.97
C VAL A 113 -15.98 4.18 -10.39
N GLN A 114 -16.41 5.40 -10.72
CA GLN A 114 -16.90 5.77 -12.04
C GLN A 114 -15.78 6.17 -13.02
N SER A 115 -14.53 6.22 -12.56
CA SER A 115 -13.39 6.68 -13.35
C SER A 115 -12.63 5.55 -14.06
N ASP A 116 -11.85 5.92 -15.08
CA ASP A 116 -10.92 5.03 -15.77
C ASP A 116 -9.79 4.56 -14.84
N ALA A 117 -9.39 5.42 -13.90
CA ALA A 117 -8.40 5.08 -12.88
C ALA A 117 -8.85 3.93 -11.98
N TRP A 118 -10.15 3.81 -11.70
CA TRP A 118 -10.70 2.65 -10.99
C TRP A 118 -10.58 1.37 -11.81
N ARG A 119 -10.90 1.44 -13.11
CA ARG A 119 -10.75 0.30 -14.02
C ARG A 119 -9.29 -0.15 -14.12
N GLU A 120 -8.36 0.80 -14.26
CA GLU A 120 -6.91 0.58 -14.24
C GLU A 120 -6.48 -0.10 -12.92
N ALA A 121 -6.93 0.41 -11.78
CA ALA A 121 -6.55 -0.09 -10.47
C ALA A 121 -7.05 -1.52 -10.21
N VAL A 122 -8.30 -1.82 -10.59
CA VAL A 122 -8.87 -3.18 -10.50
C VAL A 122 -8.12 -4.16 -11.40
N ARG A 123 -7.89 -3.79 -12.66
CA ARG A 123 -7.13 -4.60 -13.62
C ARG A 123 -5.71 -4.87 -13.10
N THR A 124 -5.07 -3.85 -12.54
CA THR A 124 -3.74 -3.93 -11.93
C THR A 124 -3.73 -4.88 -10.73
N LEU A 125 -4.68 -4.78 -9.80
CA LEU A 125 -4.78 -5.68 -8.66
C LEU A 125 -4.80 -7.15 -9.11
N ILE A 126 -5.61 -7.47 -10.13
CA ILE A 126 -5.75 -8.84 -10.66
C ILE A 126 -4.43 -9.33 -11.26
N LEU A 127 -3.77 -8.52 -12.10
CA LEU A 127 -2.48 -8.85 -12.70
C LEU A 127 -1.40 -9.10 -11.64
N LEU A 128 -1.31 -8.23 -10.63
CA LEU A 128 -0.32 -8.34 -9.57
C LEU A 128 -0.60 -9.52 -8.60
N LEU A 129 -1.87 -9.95 -8.47
CA LEU A 129 -2.23 -11.15 -7.71
C LEU A 129 -1.83 -12.44 -8.41
N ALA A 130 -1.86 -12.48 -9.74
CA ALA A 130 -1.74 -13.69 -10.55
C ALA A 130 -0.55 -14.61 -10.19
N PRO A 131 0.67 -14.11 -9.88
CA PRO A 131 1.78 -14.97 -9.48
C PRO A 131 1.52 -15.75 -8.17
N SER A 132 0.82 -15.11 -7.23
CA SER A 132 0.57 -15.66 -5.88
C SER A 132 -0.75 -16.42 -5.77
N ALA A 133 -1.79 -15.97 -6.47
CA ALA A 133 -3.15 -16.51 -6.45
C ALA A 133 -3.69 -16.68 -7.89
N PRO A 134 -3.10 -17.59 -8.69
CA PRO A 134 -3.37 -17.69 -10.13
C PRO A 134 -4.80 -18.07 -10.48
N HIS A 135 -5.48 -18.88 -9.66
CA HIS A 135 -6.84 -19.34 -9.94
C HIS A 135 -7.85 -18.22 -9.67
N LEU A 136 -7.69 -17.52 -8.53
CA LEU A 136 -8.47 -16.34 -8.17
C LEU A 136 -8.30 -15.25 -9.23
N ALA A 137 -7.06 -14.96 -9.64
CA ALA A 137 -6.79 -13.94 -10.64
C ALA A 137 -7.47 -14.26 -11.98
N GLU A 138 -7.42 -15.50 -12.45
CA GLU A 138 -8.08 -15.92 -13.69
C GLU A 138 -9.61 -15.74 -13.62
N GLU A 139 -10.24 -16.19 -12.53
CA GLU A 139 -11.68 -16.04 -12.33
C GLU A 139 -12.09 -14.55 -12.27
N LEU A 140 -11.32 -13.72 -11.57
CA LEU A 140 -11.57 -12.28 -11.48
C LEU A 140 -11.39 -11.57 -12.83
N TRP A 141 -10.39 -11.99 -13.62
CA TRP A 141 -10.12 -11.47 -14.96
C TRP A 141 -11.29 -11.69 -15.91
N GLN A 142 -11.83 -12.92 -15.94
CA GLN A 142 -13.01 -13.23 -16.74
C GLN A 142 -14.24 -12.43 -16.28
N ARG A 143 -14.41 -12.23 -14.97
CA ARG A 143 -15.55 -11.47 -14.41
C ARG A 143 -15.55 -9.99 -14.77
N ILE A 144 -14.38 -9.39 -14.98
CA ILE A 144 -14.28 -8.01 -15.49
C ILE A 144 -14.43 -7.92 -17.02
N GLY A 145 -14.69 -9.06 -17.70
CA GLY A 145 -14.97 -9.12 -19.12
C GLY A 145 -13.73 -9.04 -20.02
N GLU A 146 -12.54 -9.25 -19.45
CA GLU A 146 -11.29 -9.21 -20.20
C GLU A 146 -11.06 -10.52 -20.99
N PRO A 147 -10.34 -10.48 -22.12
CA PRO A 147 -10.05 -11.68 -22.91
C PRO A 147 -9.22 -12.71 -22.14
N TYR A 148 -9.57 -13.99 -22.26
CA TYR A 148 -8.78 -15.09 -21.71
C TYR A 148 -7.34 -15.03 -22.25
N SER A 149 -6.29 -15.11 -21.43
CA SER A 149 -6.21 -15.32 -19.97
C SER A 149 -5.42 -14.19 -19.32
N VAL A 150 -5.59 -13.99 -18.00
CA VAL A 150 -4.73 -13.09 -17.20
C VAL A 150 -3.26 -13.48 -17.32
N HIS A 151 -2.97 -14.78 -17.44
CA HIS A 151 -1.62 -15.33 -17.50
C HIS A 151 -0.92 -15.09 -18.85
N ASN A 152 -1.67 -14.64 -19.86
CA ASN A 152 -1.12 -14.25 -21.17
C ASN A 152 -0.92 -12.74 -21.31
N GLN A 153 -1.24 -11.97 -20.27
CA GLN A 153 -1.11 -10.52 -20.29
C GLN A 153 0.32 -10.08 -19.96
N PRO A 154 0.78 -8.96 -20.52
CA PRO A 154 2.02 -8.36 -20.07
C PRO A 154 1.92 -7.95 -18.60
N TRP A 155 3.06 -8.00 -17.91
CA TRP A 155 3.18 -7.44 -16.56
C TRP A 155 2.88 -5.91 -16.60
N PRO A 156 2.09 -5.37 -15.65
CA PRO A 156 1.76 -3.95 -15.66
C PRO A 156 3.00 -3.09 -15.46
N GLN A 157 3.09 -1.98 -16.18
CA GLN A 157 4.16 -1.00 -16.06
C GLN A 157 3.68 0.20 -15.23
N TRP A 158 4.60 0.84 -14.50
CA TRP A 158 4.27 2.04 -13.76
C TRP A 158 4.71 3.31 -14.50
N ASP A 159 3.98 4.39 -14.25
CA ASP A 159 4.34 5.74 -14.66
C ASP A 159 5.10 6.40 -13.49
N GLU A 160 6.36 6.79 -13.71
CA GLU A 160 7.20 7.42 -12.67
C GLU A 160 6.65 8.75 -12.17
N ALA A 161 6.06 9.56 -13.05
CA ALA A 161 5.48 10.84 -12.67
C ALA A 161 4.22 10.62 -11.82
N ALA A 162 3.40 9.63 -12.18
CA ALA A 162 2.23 9.26 -11.37
C ALA A 162 2.62 8.66 -10.02
N ALA A 163 3.69 7.84 -9.98
CA ALA A 163 4.18 7.20 -8.77
C ALA A 163 4.93 8.15 -7.82
N ALA A 164 5.21 9.39 -8.22
CA ALA A 164 5.89 10.37 -7.38
C ALA A 164 5.08 10.69 -6.12
N ASP A 165 5.79 10.86 -5.00
CA ASP A 165 5.23 11.41 -3.78
C ASP A 165 4.89 12.89 -3.98
N GLU A 166 3.69 13.30 -3.58
CA GLU A 166 3.37 14.74 -3.41
C GLU A 166 3.73 15.22 -2.02
N VAL A 167 3.63 14.32 -1.04
CA VAL A 167 3.87 14.59 0.36
C VAL A 167 4.66 13.46 0.99
N VAL A 168 5.60 13.83 1.86
CA VAL A 168 6.41 12.91 2.67
C VAL A 168 6.09 13.10 4.14
N THR A 169 6.33 12.06 4.93
CA THR A 169 6.19 12.14 6.38
C THR A 169 7.48 12.67 6.99
N LEU A 170 7.48 13.94 7.40
CA LEU A 170 8.58 14.53 8.16
C LEU A 170 8.46 14.13 9.64
N VAL A 171 9.41 13.34 10.12
CA VAL A 171 9.48 12.96 11.54
C VAL A 171 10.02 14.14 12.33
N VAL A 172 9.27 14.58 13.35
CA VAL A 172 9.71 15.69 14.21
C VAL A 172 10.23 15.15 15.53
N GLN A 173 11.47 15.51 15.86
CA GLN A 173 12.15 15.12 17.09
C GLN A 173 12.46 16.34 17.96
N VAL A 174 12.48 16.12 19.28
CA VAL A 174 13.00 17.07 20.26
C VAL A 174 14.04 16.37 21.13
N ASN A 175 15.28 16.87 21.12
CA ASN A 175 16.43 16.21 21.76
C ASN A 175 16.55 14.72 21.36
N GLY A 176 16.39 14.42 20.07
CA GLY A 176 16.52 13.07 19.50
C GLY A 176 15.34 12.13 19.75
N LYS A 177 14.28 12.56 20.47
CA LYS A 177 13.09 11.74 20.71
C LYS A 177 11.95 12.19 19.79
N VAL A 178 11.30 11.24 19.09
CA VAL A 178 10.16 11.51 18.21
C VAL A 178 8.98 12.07 19.01
N ARG A 179 8.44 13.21 18.54
CA ARG A 179 7.31 13.94 19.14
C ARG A 179 6.14 14.11 18.20
N ASP A 180 6.40 14.19 16.90
CA ASP A 180 5.33 14.26 15.92
C ASP A 180 5.75 13.65 14.57
N ARG A 181 4.76 13.49 13.70
CA ARG A 181 4.94 13.13 12.28
C ARG A 181 4.05 14.05 11.46
N LEU A 182 4.64 14.88 10.62
CA LEU A 182 3.94 15.86 9.79
C LEU A 182 3.91 15.39 8.33
N SER A 183 2.78 15.57 7.66
CA SER A 183 2.70 15.38 6.21
C SER A 183 3.09 16.69 5.55
N VAL A 184 4.21 16.71 4.82
CA VAL A 184 4.77 17.92 4.20
C VAL A 184 4.98 17.68 2.71
N PRO A 185 4.92 18.71 1.85
CA PRO A 185 5.24 18.57 0.43
C PRO A 185 6.63 17.99 0.19
N VAL A 186 6.79 17.19 -0.85
CA VAL A 186 8.10 16.79 -1.37
C VAL A 186 8.88 18.05 -1.79
N GLY A 187 10.18 18.09 -1.49
CA GLY A 187 11.00 19.28 -1.72
C GLY A 187 10.71 20.48 -0.80
N ILE A 188 10.00 20.29 0.33
CA ILE A 188 9.81 21.36 1.33
C ILE A 188 11.16 21.95 1.76
N SER A 189 11.23 23.29 1.80
CA SER A 189 12.44 23.99 2.21
C SER A 189 12.71 23.77 3.71
N GLU A 190 13.97 23.94 4.12
CA GLU A 190 14.33 23.85 5.54
C GLU A 190 13.52 24.83 6.39
N GLU A 191 13.35 26.06 5.92
CA GLU A 191 12.64 27.13 6.62
C GLU A 191 11.16 26.77 6.83
N GLN A 192 10.50 26.29 5.77
CA GLN A 192 9.10 25.86 5.84
C GLN A 192 8.94 24.63 6.76
N ALA A 193 9.87 23.68 6.69
CA ALA A 193 9.88 22.51 7.57
C ALA A 193 10.06 22.91 9.04
N GLN A 194 10.94 23.89 9.33
CA GLN A 194 11.14 24.44 10.66
C GLN A 194 9.88 25.11 11.21
N GLU A 195 9.23 25.96 10.40
CA GLU A 195 8.01 26.65 10.77
C GLU A 195 6.89 25.66 11.13
N LEU A 196 6.65 24.65 10.27
CA LEU A 196 5.65 23.62 10.54
C LEU A 196 5.97 22.79 11.78
N ALA A 197 7.24 22.43 11.98
CA ALA A 197 7.68 21.66 13.14
C ALA A 197 7.49 22.43 14.46
N LEU A 198 7.87 23.72 14.50
CA LEU A 198 7.69 24.58 15.67
C LEU A 198 6.23 24.98 15.90
N GLY A 199 5.42 25.01 14.85
CA GLY A 199 3.98 25.24 14.90
C GLY A 199 3.18 24.04 15.44
N SER A 200 3.76 22.83 15.47
CA SER A 200 3.05 21.64 15.96
C SER A 200 2.71 21.76 17.46
N PRO A 201 1.43 21.61 17.87
CA PRO A 201 1.04 21.61 19.28
C PRO A 201 1.74 20.52 20.10
N LYS A 202 2.06 19.37 19.49
CA LYS A 202 2.78 18.29 20.19
C LYS A 202 4.22 18.69 20.46
N VAL A 203 4.87 19.35 19.51
CA VAL A 203 6.26 19.81 19.64
C VAL A 203 6.35 20.96 20.64
N GLN A 204 5.43 21.91 20.59
CA GLN A 204 5.37 23.04 21.52
C GLN A 204 5.33 22.61 22.99
N ARG A 205 4.63 21.53 23.32
CA ARG A 205 4.63 20.96 24.69
C ARG A 205 6.02 20.53 25.18
N HIS A 206 6.92 20.19 24.27
CA HIS A 206 8.27 19.74 24.59
C HIS A 206 9.34 20.83 24.48
N THR A 207 9.02 21.94 23.81
CA THR A 207 9.87 23.12 23.64
C THR A 207 9.45 24.31 24.50
N ALA A 208 8.27 24.27 25.14
CA ALA A 208 7.79 25.32 26.05
C ALA A 208 8.81 25.62 27.16
N ASN A 209 9.05 26.91 27.40
CA ASN A 209 10.01 27.45 28.37
C ASN A 209 11.47 26.98 28.16
N LYS A 210 11.82 26.52 26.96
CA LYS A 210 13.18 26.15 26.59
C LYS A 210 13.68 27.00 25.44
N SER A 211 14.99 27.16 25.40
CA SER A 211 15.69 27.82 24.31
C SER A 211 16.03 26.82 23.21
N VAL A 212 15.72 27.14 21.96
CA VAL A 212 16.17 26.35 20.80
C VAL A 212 17.65 26.66 20.57
N VAL A 213 18.50 25.63 20.69
CA VAL A 213 19.96 25.74 20.56
C VAL A 213 20.40 25.45 19.14
N LYS A 214 19.76 24.47 18.49
CA LYS A 214 20.08 24.02 17.14
C LYS A 214 18.88 23.32 16.54
N ILE A 215 18.67 23.48 15.24
CA ILE A 215 17.77 22.63 14.47
C ILE A 215 18.62 21.86 13.45
N VAL A 216 18.32 20.58 13.28
CA VAL A 216 18.96 19.71 12.29
C VAL A 216 17.86 19.20 11.37
N TYR A 217 17.91 19.59 10.11
CA TYR A 217 17.01 19.13 9.07
C TYR A 217 17.72 18.13 8.16
N VAL A 218 17.10 16.97 7.97
CA VAL A 218 17.44 16.01 6.92
C VAL A 218 16.27 16.01 5.95
N PRO A 219 16.48 16.47 4.70
CA PRO A 219 15.42 16.60 3.70
C PRO A 219 14.52 15.36 3.64
N GLU A 220 13.21 15.60 3.68
CA GLU A 220 12.16 14.58 3.50
C GLU A 220 12.14 13.43 4.52
N GLN A 221 12.99 13.49 5.56
CA GLN A 221 13.10 12.41 6.56
C GLN A 221 12.82 12.89 7.98
N VAL A 222 13.62 13.81 8.50
CA VAL A 222 13.58 14.17 9.92
C VAL A 222 13.97 15.61 10.16
N ILE A 223 13.30 16.26 11.12
CA ILE A 223 13.73 17.51 11.72
C ILE A 223 13.88 17.34 13.22
N ASN A 224 15.08 17.59 13.74
CA ASN A 224 15.40 17.46 15.16
C ASN A 224 15.68 18.82 15.78
N ILE A 225 14.86 19.18 16.76
CA ILE A 225 14.94 20.44 17.49
C ILE A 225 15.68 20.18 18.80
N VAL A 226 16.87 20.75 18.93
CA VAL A 226 17.69 20.67 20.13
C VAL A 226 17.34 21.83 21.05
N VAL A 227 16.86 21.53 22.25
CA VAL A 227 16.42 22.53 23.24
C VAL A 227 17.16 22.38 24.57
N LYS A 228 17.41 23.52 25.23
CA LYS A 228 17.93 23.64 26.59
C LYS A 228 16.94 24.38 27.48
#